data_AF-A0A1J4ZT69-F1
#
_entry.id   AF-A0A1J4ZT69-F1
#
_cell.length_a   1.000
_cell.length_b   1.000
_cell.length_c   1.000
_cell.angle_alpha   90.00
_cell.angle_beta   90.00
_cell.angle_gamma   90.00
#
_symmetry.space_group_name_H-M   'P 1'
#
loop_
_entity.id
_entity.type
_entity.pdbx_description
1 polymer ?
#
loop_
_entity_poly.entity_id
_entity_poly.type
_entity_poly.pdbx_seq_one_letter_code
_entity_poly.pdbx_strand_id
1 'polypeptide(L)'
;MAKPKIPAEIKLQADAIVARFNVEQLKNQSYAHYVTNYRGANLYLGHERWGKFWPVCRLTYTGDMEDWEFAIYKYSDEHYDPEKWFFTGAEEVDGTIEGAMRAGLKAYPP
;
A
#
# COMPACT_ATOMS: atom_id res chain seq x y z
N MET A 1 -16.76 15.08 1.35
CA MET A 1 -15.81 16.12 1.85
C MET A 1 -14.47 15.93 1.16
N ALA A 2 -13.69 16.99 0.94
CA ALA A 2 -12.37 16.86 0.33
C ALA A 2 -11.41 16.18 1.32
N LYS A 3 -10.73 15.11 0.90
CA LYS A 3 -9.77 14.41 1.77
C LYS A 3 -8.49 15.24 1.94
N PRO A 4 -7.90 15.27 3.14
CA PRO A 4 -6.71 16.07 3.40
C PRO A 4 -5.52 15.56 2.59
N LYS A 5 -4.71 16.50 2.07
CA LYS A 5 -3.41 16.16 1.48
C LYS A 5 -2.51 15.59 2.58
N ILE A 6 -1.74 14.55 2.26
CA ILE A 6 -0.84 13.91 3.22
C ILE A 6 0.25 14.90 3.67
N PRO A 7 0.32 15.26 4.97
CA PRO A 7 1.39 16.10 5.52
C PRO A 7 2.77 15.45 5.37
N ALA A 8 3.84 16.25 5.35
CA ALA A 8 5.20 15.74 5.20
C ALA A 8 5.61 14.80 6.35
N GLU A 9 5.15 15.08 7.56
CA GLU A 9 5.37 14.23 8.74
C GLU A 9 4.74 12.84 8.56
N ILE A 10 3.49 12.79 8.07
CA ILE A 10 2.79 11.53 7.81
C ILE A 10 3.48 10.73 6.70
N LYS A 11 4.02 11.39 5.67
CA LYS A 11 4.83 10.71 4.64
C LYS A 11 6.09 10.08 5.23
N LEU A 12 6.79 10.80 6.11
CA LEU A 12 7.98 10.29 6.77
C LEU A 12 7.66 9.06 7.64
N GLN A 13 6.54 9.10 8.37
CA GLN A 13 6.08 7.96 9.16
C GLN A 13 5.68 6.76 8.28
N ALA A 14 4.95 7.02 7.19
CA ALA A 14 4.58 5.99 6.21
C ALA A 14 5.81 5.34 5.56
N ASP A 15 6.80 6.13 5.13
CA ASP A 15 8.05 5.63 4.57
C ASP A 15 8.82 4.78 5.59
N ALA A 16 8.84 5.18 6.87
CA ALA A 16 9.48 4.41 7.93
C ALA A 16 8.78 3.06 8.18
N ILE A 17 7.44 3.00 8.15
CA ILE A 17 6.68 1.75 8.26
C ILE A 17 6.99 0.82 7.09
N VAL A 18 6.99 1.34 5.86
CA VAL A 18 7.29 0.55 4.66
C VAL A 18 8.74 0.04 4.68
N ALA A 19 9.69 0.89 5.05
CA ALA A 19 11.09 0.50 5.18
C ALA A 19 11.29 -0.60 6.23
N ARG A 20 10.66 -0.48 7.40
CA ARG A 20 10.69 -1.51 8.45
C ARG A 20 10.13 -2.83 7.95
N PHE A 21 8.94 -2.79 7.34
CA PHE A 21 8.28 -3.98 6.80
C PHE A 21 9.13 -4.69 5.75
N ASN A 22 9.74 -3.94 4.83
CA ASN A 22 10.66 -4.48 3.82
C ASN A 22 11.85 -5.22 4.44
N VAL A 23 12.40 -4.71 5.55
CA VAL A 23 13.54 -5.32 6.25
C VAL A 23 13.13 -6.54 7.06
N GLU A 24 12.00 -6.47 7.77
CA GLU A 24 11.58 -7.51 8.71
C GLU A 24 10.88 -8.68 8.03
N GLN A 25 9.96 -8.39 7.10
CA GLN A 25 9.09 -9.39 6.47
C GLN A 25 9.64 -9.88 5.13
N LEU A 26 10.42 -9.05 4.43
CA LEU A 26 10.90 -9.33 3.07
C LEU A 26 12.42 -9.50 2.97
N LYS A 27 13.11 -9.71 4.10
CA LYS A 27 14.58 -9.81 4.20
C LYS A 27 15.24 -10.75 3.16
N ASN A 28 14.56 -11.83 2.81
CA ASN A 28 15.07 -12.86 1.90
C ASN A 28 14.46 -12.78 0.49
N GLN A 29 13.68 -11.73 0.21
CA GLN A 29 12.95 -11.56 -1.05
C GLN A 29 13.42 -10.27 -1.75
N SER A 30 14.62 -10.33 -2.32
CA SER A 30 15.31 -9.19 -2.95
C SER A 30 14.56 -8.51 -4.10
N TYR A 31 13.50 -9.13 -4.63
CA TYR A 31 12.67 -8.60 -5.72
C TYR A 31 11.25 -8.18 -5.28
N ALA A 32 10.94 -8.29 -3.99
CA ALA A 32 9.59 -8.10 -3.46
C ALA A 32 9.41 -6.80 -2.66
N HIS A 33 10.41 -5.91 -2.62
CA HIS A 33 10.34 -4.70 -1.81
C HIS A 33 9.21 -3.77 -2.25
N TYR A 34 8.48 -3.24 -1.27
CA TYR A 34 7.50 -2.19 -1.49
C TYR A 34 8.19 -0.84 -1.69
N VAL A 35 7.67 -0.06 -2.64
CA VAL A 35 8.03 1.34 -2.84
C VAL A 35 6.80 2.23 -2.64
N THR A 36 7.03 3.43 -2.10
CA THR A 36 5.98 4.43 -1.84
C THR A 36 5.91 5.45 -2.98
N ASN A 37 4.70 5.81 -3.40
CA ASN A 37 4.47 6.91 -4.32
C ASN A 37 3.28 7.75 -3.83
N TYR A 38 3.48 9.06 -3.64
CA TYR A 38 2.49 9.95 -3.03
C TYR A 38 1.86 10.88 -4.06
N ARG A 39 0.52 10.92 -4.12
CA ARG A 39 -0.23 11.88 -4.96
C ARG A 39 -1.48 12.39 -4.25
N GLY A 40 -1.45 13.67 -3.87
CA GLY A 40 -2.55 14.31 -3.15
C GLY A 40 -2.78 13.68 -1.78
N ALA A 41 -3.97 13.11 -1.57
CA ALA A 41 -4.35 12.37 -0.37
C ALA A 41 -3.99 10.87 -0.42
N ASN A 42 -3.39 10.40 -1.53
CA ASN A 42 -3.15 8.97 -1.76
C ASN A 42 -1.68 8.60 -1.63
N LEU A 43 -1.43 7.47 -0.99
CA LEU A 43 -0.20 6.68 -1.02
C LEU A 43 -0.45 5.45 -1.90
N TYR A 44 0.36 5.28 -2.94
CA TYR A 44 0.37 4.11 -3.79
C TYR A 44 1.52 3.21 -3.36
N LEU A 45 1.18 1.95 -3.11
CA LEU A 45 2.13 0.90 -2.77
C LEU A 45 2.22 -0.06 -3.95
N GLY A 46 3.45 -0.44 -4.27
CA GLY A 46 3.75 -1.40 -5.33
C GLY A 46 5.18 -1.90 -5.22
N HIS A 47 5.54 -2.83 -6.08
CA HIS A 47 6.89 -3.34 -6.18
C HIS A 47 7.66 -2.61 -7.28
N GLU A 48 8.91 -2.27 -7.02
CA GLU A 48 9.80 -1.83 -8.09
C GLU A 48 10.63 -3.02 -8.59
N ARG A 49 10.43 -3.38 -9.86
CA ARG A 49 11.19 -4.46 -10.51
C ARG A 49 11.67 -3.99 -11.87
N TRP A 50 12.99 -4.02 -12.07
CA TRP A 50 13.65 -3.58 -13.31
C TRP A 50 13.26 -2.16 -13.74
N GLY A 51 13.15 -1.24 -12.78
CA GLY A 51 12.76 0.16 -13.05
C GLY A 51 11.29 0.34 -13.44
N LYS A 52 10.46 -0.69 -13.28
CA LYS A 52 9.01 -0.62 -13.48
C LYS A 52 8.29 -0.74 -12.13
N PHE A 53 7.30 0.12 -11.95
CA PHE A 53 6.38 0.07 -10.81
C PHE A 53 5.26 -0.93 -11.09
N TRP A 54 5.13 -1.92 -10.21
CA TRP A 54 4.09 -2.93 -10.23
C TRP A 54 3.07 -2.61 -9.13
N PRO A 55 1.88 -2.10 -9.48
CA PRO A 55 0.90 -1.64 -8.52
C PRO A 55 0.34 -2.80 -7.68
N VAL A 56 0.19 -2.56 -6.37
CA VAL A 56 -0.41 -3.52 -5.43
C VAL A 56 -1.67 -2.94 -4.83
N CYS A 57 -1.57 -1.81 -4.13
CA CYS A 57 -2.71 -1.17 -3.50
C CYS A 57 -2.53 0.36 -3.43
N ARG A 58 -3.63 1.04 -3.11
CA ARG A 58 -3.69 2.48 -2.83
C ARG A 58 -4.30 2.66 -1.46
N LEU A 59 -3.66 3.49 -0.66
CA LEU A 59 -4.13 3.95 0.64
C LEU A 59 -4.50 5.42 0.54
N THR A 60 -5.69 5.78 1.03
CA THR A 60 -6.14 7.17 1.07
C THR A 60 -6.13 7.67 2.49
N TYR A 61 -5.37 8.73 2.75
CA TYR A 61 -5.28 9.33 4.07
C TYR A 61 -6.60 9.96 4.46
N THR A 62 -7.12 9.59 5.62
CA THR A 62 -8.39 10.07 6.18
C THR A 62 -8.20 11.32 7.05
N GLY A 63 -6.97 11.60 7.47
CA GLY A 63 -6.67 12.53 8.58
C GLY A 63 -6.07 11.81 9.79
N ASP A 64 -6.17 10.49 9.83
CA ASP A 64 -5.62 9.63 10.87
C ASP A 64 -4.52 8.72 10.30
N MET A 65 -3.43 8.54 11.05
CA MET A 65 -2.33 7.66 10.66
C MET A 65 -2.68 6.18 10.84
N GLU A 66 -3.60 5.87 11.74
CA GLU A 66 -4.03 4.51 12.07
C GLU A 66 -5.25 4.06 11.24
N ASP A 67 -5.85 4.96 10.46
CA ASP A 67 -7.02 4.67 9.63
C ASP A 67 -6.85 5.23 8.21
N TRP A 68 -6.54 4.36 7.25
CA TRP A 68 -6.40 4.66 5.84
C TRP A 68 -7.43 3.87 5.04
N GLU A 69 -8.08 4.53 4.08
CA GLU A 69 -8.98 3.82 3.17
C GLU A 69 -8.18 3.03 2.13
N PHE A 70 -8.42 1.72 2.11
CA PHE A 70 -7.73 0.77 1.25
C PHE A 70 -8.43 0.57 -0.11
N ALA A 71 -7.64 0.38 -1.16
CA ALA A 71 -8.10 -0.10 -2.47
C ALA A 71 -7.03 -1.01 -3.10
N ILE A 72 -7.41 -2.23 -3.49
CA ILE A 72 -6.51 -3.18 -4.17
C ILE A 72 -6.44 -2.87 -5.68
N TYR A 73 -5.29 -3.07 -6.31
CA TYR A 73 -5.14 -2.88 -7.76
C TYR A 73 -5.69 -4.07 -8.56
N LYS A 74 -6.74 -3.88 -9.33
CA LYS A 74 -7.33 -4.90 -10.20
C LYS A 74 -6.65 -4.90 -11.57
N TYR A 75 -5.75 -5.87 -11.80
CA TYR A 75 -5.03 -6.00 -13.07
C TYR A 75 -5.90 -6.23 -14.32
N SER A 76 -7.08 -6.87 -14.18
CA SER A 76 -7.96 -7.10 -15.33
C SER A 76 -8.56 -5.81 -15.91
N ASP A 77 -8.65 -4.76 -15.09
CA ASP A 77 -9.32 -3.50 -15.43
C ASP A 77 -8.37 -2.30 -15.26
N GLU A 78 -7.11 -2.57 -14.91
CA GLU A 78 -6.04 -1.59 -14.68
C GLU A 78 -6.44 -0.44 -13.73
N HIS A 79 -7.18 -0.76 -12.66
CA HIS A 79 -7.77 0.23 -11.75
C HIS A 79 -7.65 -0.16 -10.27
N TYR A 80 -7.63 0.83 -9.36
CA TYR A 80 -7.67 0.62 -7.92
C TYR A 80 -9.11 0.57 -7.41
N ASP A 81 -9.56 -0.59 -6.97
CA ASP A 81 -10.96 -0.83 -6.61
C ASP A 81 -11.15 -0.80 -5.08
N PRO A 82 -11.77 0.25 -4.51
CA PRO A 82 -12.05 0.36 -3.08
C PRO A 82 -13.24 -0.50 -2.63
N GLU A 83 -14.08 -0.96 -3.56
CA GLU A 83 -15.26 -1.77 -3.26
C GLU A 83 -14.96 -3.27 -3.37
N LYS A 84 -13.80 -3.63 -3.91
CA LYS A 84 -13.36 -5.02 -4.00
C LYS A 84 -12.84 -5.53 -2.66
N TRP A 85 -13.71 -6.23 -1.95
CA TRP A 85 -13.39 -6.96 -0.72
C TRP A 85 -13.24 -8.48 -0.93
N PHE A 86 -13.41 -8.97 -2.16
CA PHE A 86 -13.26 -10.38 -2.51
C PHE A 86 -11.89 -10.63 -3.19
N PHE A 87 -10.83 -10.64 -2.39
CA PHE A 87 -9.48 -10.98 -2.82
C PHE A 87 -8.72 -11.70 -1.69
N THR A 88 -7.70 -12.49 -2.07
CA THR A 88 -6.85 -13.20 -1.11
C THR A 88 -6.08 -12.19 -0.26
N GLY A 89 -6.24 -12.22 1.07
CA GLY A 89 -5.60 -11.28 1.99
C GLY A 89 -6.46 -10.11 2.44
N ALA A 90 -7.74 -10.04 2.04
CA ALA A 90 -8.66 -9.00 2.52
C ALA A 90 -8.81 -8.98 4.05
N GLU A 91 -8.60 -10.12 4.71
CA GLU A 91 -8.62 -10.25 6.18
C GLU A 91 -7.47 -9.50 6.89
N GLU A 92 -6.42 -9.11 6.17
CA GLU A 92 -5.30 -8.34 6.72
C GLU A 92 -5.55 -6.82 6.68
N VAL A 93 -6.61 -6.37 5.99
CA VAL A 93 -6.93 -4.94 5.86
C VAL A 93 -7.55 -4.45 7.17
N ASP A 94 -6.75 -3.73 7.95
CA ASP A 94 -7.10 -3.23 9.29
C ASP A 94 -7.10 -1.69 9.40
N GLY A 95 -6.99 -1.00 8.26
CA GLY A 95 -6.85 0.47 8.21
C GLY A 95 -5.40 0.95 8.29
N THR A 96 -4.44 0.09 8.61
CA THR A 96 -3.04 0.47 8.70
C THR A 96 -2.28 0.24 7.39
N ILE A 97 -1.16 0.95 7.23
CA ILE A 97 -0.24 0.75 6.10
C ILE A 97 0.36 -0.68 6.13
N GLU A 98 0.62 -1.22 7.32
CA GLU A 98 1.21 -2.54 7.47
C GLU A 98 0.22 -3.66 7.10
N GLY A 99 -1.03 -3.56 7.54
CA GLY A 99 -2.11 -4.47 7.13
C GLY A 99 -2.32 -4.46 5.62
N ALA A 100 -2.26 -3.29 5.00
CA ALA A 100 -2.32 -3.15 3.55
C ALA A 100 -1.17 -3.82 2.79
N MET A 101 0.06 -3.78 3.32
CA MET A 101 1.20 -4.50 2.75
C MET A 101 1.08 -6.02 2.93
N ARG A 102 0.57 -6.49 4.07
CA ARG A 102 0.26 -7.92 4.29
C ARG A 102 -0.82 -8.42 3.33
N ALA A 103 -1.90 -7.66 3.19
CA ALA A 103 -2.97 -7.92 2.23
C ALA A 103 -2.41 -8.00 0.80
N GLY A 104 -1.56 -7.04 0.43
CA GLY A 104 -0.88 -6.99 -0.86
C GLY A 104 -0.01 -8.21 -1.15
N LEU A 105 0.78 -8.68 -0.17
CA LEU A 105 1.63 -9.87 -0.33
C LEU A 105 0.82 -11.15 -0.53
N LYS A 106 -0.32 -11.26 0.16
CA LYS A 106 -1.23 -12.40 0.01
C LYS A 106 -1.94 -12.36 -1.35
N ALA A 107 -2.33 -11.17 -1.82
CA ALA A 107 -3.01 -10.98 -3.10
C ALA A 107 -2.07 -11.19 -4.30
N TYR A 108 -0.85 -10.65 -4.20
CA TYR A 108 0.18 -10.66 -5.23
C TYR A 108 1.50 -11.16 -4.64
N PRO A 109 1.65 -12.48 -4.42
CA PRO A 109 2.91 -13.02 -3.95
C PRO A 109 4.01 -12.80 -5.01
N PRO A 110 5.26 -12.57 -4.58
CA PRO A 110 6.39 -12.30 -5.47
C PRO A 110 6.88 -13.51 -6.28
#